data_AF-A0A4Q3EPZ2-F1
#
_entry.id   AF-A0A4Q3EPZ2-F1
#
_cell.length_a   1.000
_cell.length_b   1.000
_cell.length_c   1.000
_cell.angle_alpha   90.00
_cell.angle_beta   90.00
_cell.angle_gamma   90.00
#
_symmetry.space_group_name_H-M   'P 1'
#
loop_
_entity.id
_entity.type
_entity.pdbx_description
1 polymer ?
#
loop_
_entity_poly.entity_id
_entity_poly.type
_entity_poly.pdbx_seq_one_letter_code
_entity_poly.pdbx_strand_id
1 'polypeptide(L)'
;MKYIFVCVLLFGSMSTGIAQNKRICVMGSSTAWGYFTIDGTLLYPRDSAWAFKLKKHYKDLGVIDTLFNIAANSSSCYDGMPSS
;
A
#
# COMPACT_ATOMS: atom_id res chain seq x y z
N MET A 1 -8.23 -4.73 45.65
CA MET A 1 -7.40 -3.86 44.80
C MET A 1 -6.40 -4.61 43.91
N LYS A 2 -5.76 -5.71 44.36
CA LYS A 2 -4.80 -6.49 43.54
C LYS A 2 -5.34 -6.94 42.17
N TYR A 3 -6.60 -7.36 42.09
CA TYR A 3 -7.19 -7.86 40.84
C TYR A 3 -7.51 -6.78 39.80
N ILE A 4 -7.67 -5.51 40.22
CA ILE A 4 -7.94 -4.39 39.32
C ILE A 4 -6.73 -4.13 38.42
N PHE A 5 -5.52 -4.20 38.98
CA PHE A 5 -4.28 -4.01 38.22
C PHE A 5 -4.08 -5.10 37.15
N VAL A 6 -4.46 -6.34 37.47
CA VAL A 6 -4.38 -7.47 36.54
C VAL A 6 -5.38 -7.31 35.39
N CYS A 7 -6.62 -6.89 35.69
CA CYS A 7 -7.61 -6.60 34.65
C CYS A 7 -7.13 -5.48 33.70
N VAL A 8 -6.58 -4.38 34.24
CA VAL A 8 -6.08 -3.26 33.41
C VAL A 8 -4.93 -3.70 32.50
N LEU A 9 -4.01 -4.54 32.98
CA LEU A 9 -2.92 -5.08 32.16
C LEU A 9 -3.40 -6.03 31.06
N LEU A 10 -4.44 -6.82 31.33
CA LEU A 10 -5.05 -7.72 30.34
C LEU A 10 -5.85 -6.95 29.26
N PHE A 11 -6.57 -5.89 29.64
CA PHE A 11 -7.24 -5.03 28.65
C PHE A 11 -6.26 -4.18 27.84
N GLY A 12 -5.16 -3.72 28.44
CA GLY A 12 -4.13 -2.93 27.75
C GLY A 12 -3.36 -3.72 26.67
N SER A 13 -3.24 -5.04 26.84
CA SER A 13 -2.53 -5.92 25.91
C SER A 13 -3.36 -6.38 24.70
N MET A 14 -4.68 -6.15 24.68
CA MET A 14 -5.53 -6.46 23.52
C MET A 14 -5.40 -5.44 22.37
N SER A 15 -4.80 -4.27 22.59
CA SER A 15 -4.69 -3.22 21.55
C SER A 15 -3.44 -3.32 20.68
N THR A 16 -2.42 -4.08 21.10
CA THR A 16 -1.10 -4.07 20.44
C THR A 16 -1.07 -4.88 19.14
N GLY A 17 -2.03 -5.79 18.92
CA GLY A 17 -2.15 -6.57 17.68
C GLY A 17 -2.65 -5.76 16.47
N ILE A 18 -3.26 -4.58 16.70
CA ILE A 18 -3.84 -3.72 15.65
C ILE A 18 -2.85 -2.59 15.25
N ALA A 19 -1.78 -2.37 16.02
CA ALA A 19 -0.97 -1.16 15.92
C ALA A 19 0.23 -1.23 14.95
N GLN A 20 0.48 -2.35 14.26
CA GLN A 20 1.57 -2.42 13.30
C GLN A 20 1.14 -1.85 11.94
N ASN A 21 1.34 -0.54 11.78
CA ASN A 21 1.19 0.16 10.52
C ASN A 21 2.00 -0.53 9.40
N LYS A 22 1.31 -1.19 8.48
CA LYS A 22 1.95 -1.88 7.35
C LYS A 22 2.35 -0.85 6.28
N ARG A 23 3.54 -1.04 5.72
CA ARG A 23 4.02 -0.30 4.54
C ARG A 23 4.10 -1.27 3.37
N ILE A 24 3.56 -0.87 2.23
CA ILE A 24 3.49 -1.70 1.02
C ILE A 24 4.31 -1.05 -0.09
N CYS A 25 5.09 -1.84 -0.82
CA CYS A 25 5.73 -1.44 -2.05
C CYS A 25 5.04 -2.14 -3.24
N VAL A 26 4.59 -1.36 -4.22
CA VAL A 26 4.06 -1.87 -5.48
C VAL A 26 5.12 -1.67 -6.56
N MET A 27 5.62 -2.79 -7.06
CA MET A 27 6.46 -2.88 -8.26
C MET A 27 5.61 -3.42 -9.40
N GLY A 28 5.78 -2.85 -10.59
CA GLY A 28 5.03 -3.27 -11.76
C GLY A 28 5.22 -2.32 -12.94
N SER A 29 4.37 -2.50 -13.95
CA SER A 29 4.42 -1.76 -15.20
C SER A 29 3.29 -0.72 -15.32
N SER A 30 2.86 -0.44 -16.55
CA SER A 30 1.82 0.52 -16.94
C SER A 30 0.51 0.41 -16.14
N THR A 31 0.08 -0.81 -15.81
CA THR A 31 -1.20 -1.06 -15.12
C THR A 31 -1.19 -0.58 -13.67
N ALA A 32 -0.06 -0.76 -12.97
CA ALA A 32 0.15 -0.27 -11.60
C ALA A 32 0.50 1.22 -11.58
N TRP A 33 1.22 1.70 -12.60
CA TRP A 33 1.53 3.13 -12.76
C TRP A 33 0.29 3.99 -12.97
N GLY A 34 -0.72 3.45 -13.66
CA GLY A 34 -1.90 4.18 -14.11
C GLY A 34 -1.72 4.82 -15.48
N TYR A 35 -1.07 4.11 -16.41
CA TYR A 35 -0.91 4.57 -17.79
C TYR A 35 -2.19 4.32 -18.59
N PHE A 36 -3.09 5.30 -18.57
CA PHE A 36 -4.37 5.28 -19.29
C PHE A 36 -4.33 6.16 -20.52
N THR A 37 -3.28 6.02 -21.34
CA THR A 37 -3.08 6.89 -22.51
C THR A 37 -3.33 6.12 -23.80
N ILE A 38 -4.19 6.65 -24.66
CA ILE A 38 -4.36 6.22 -26.06
C ILE A 38 -3.99 7.41 -26.94
N ASP A 39 -3.03 7.22 -27.86
CA ASP A 39 -2.57 8.27 -28.80
C ASP A 39 -2.19 9.60 -28.11
N GLY A 40 -1.52 9.52 -26.96
CA GLY A 40 -1.16 10.69 -26.15
C GLY A 40 -2.30 11.30 -25.33
N THR A 41 -3.54 10.85 -25.53
CA THR A 41 -4.71 11.31 -24.79
C THR A 41 -4.91 10.49 -23.52
N LEU A 42 -4.92 11.15 -22.36
CA LEU A 42 -5.21 10.53 -21.08
C LEU A 42 -6.72 10.26 -20.96
N LEU A 43 -7.11 8.99 -20.88
CA LEU A 43 -8.50 8.56 -20.73
C LEU A 43 -9.02 8.69 -19.29
N TYR A 44 -8.16 8.47 -18.31
CA TYR A 44 -8.51 8.51 -16.90
C TYR A 44 -7.40 9.15 -16.08
N PRO A 45 -7.75 9.89 -15.00
CA PRO A 45 -6.77 10.34 -14.01
C PRO A 45 -5.90 9.19 -13.50
N ARG A 46 -4.61 9.44 -13.28
CA ARG A 46 -3.64 8.41 -12.86
C ARG A 46 -4.04 7.67 -11.57
N ASP A 47 -4.66 8.37 -10.63
CA ASP A 47 -5.17 7.82 -9.37
C ASP A 47 -6.38 6.89 -9.54
N SER A 48 -6.91 6.75 -10.75
CA SER A 48 -7.91 5.73 -11.10
C SER A 48 -7.33 4.32 -11.16
N ALA A 49 -6.00 4.17 -11.15
CA ALA A 49 -5.33 2.88 -11.19
C ALA A 49 -5.54 2.07 -9.92
N TRP A 50 -5.47 0.75 -10.06
CA TRP A 50 -5.76 -0.19 -8.98
C TRP A 50 -4.90 0.07 -7.75
N ALA A 51 -3.61 0.42 -7.92
CA ALA A 51 -2.68 0.63 -6.81
C ALA A 51 -3.09 1.80 -5.90
N PHE A 52 -3.63 2.88 -6.48
CA PHE A 52 -4.12 4.04 -5.72
C PHE A 52 -5.47 3.74 -5.06
N LYS A 53 -6.35 3.02 -5.73
CA LYS A 53 -7.62 2.54 -5.15
C LYS A 53 -7.38 1.61 -3.96
N LEU A 54 -6.43 0.69 -4.10
CA LEU A 54 -6.00 -0.22 -3.03
C LEU A 54 -5.38 0.53 -1.85
N LYS A 55 -4.52 1.53 -2.14
CA LYS A 55 -3.99 2.43 -1.11
C LYS A 55 -5.11 3.08 -0.30
N LYS A 56 -6.08 3.69 -0.99
CA LYS A 56 -7.21 4.36 -0.33
C LYS A 56 -8.00 3.37 0.53
N HIS A 57 -8.43 2.25 -0.05
CA HIS A 57 -9.24 1.25 0.64
C HIS A 57 -8.60 0.75 1.93
N TYR A 58 -7.34 0.28 1.87
CA TYR A 58 -6.69 -0.28 3.07
C TYR A 58 -6.21 0.77 4.06
N LYS A 59 -5.97 2.00 3.61
CA LYS A 59 -5.67 3.11 4.51
C LYS A 59 -6.91 3.55 5.30
N ASP A 60 -8.06 3.58 4.64
CA ASP A 60 -9.34 3.90 5.28
C ASP A 60 -9.74 2.83 6.32
N LEU A 61 -9.34 1.57 6.11
CA LEU A 61 -9.50 0.49 7.10
C LEU A 61 -8.46 0.50 8.24
N GLY A 62 -7.48 1.42 8.21
CA GLY A 62 -6.39 1.45 9.19
C GLY A 62 -5.41 0.26 9.10
N VAL A 63 -5.44 -0.50 8.00
CA VAL A 63 -4.59 -1.70 7.81
C VAL A 63 -3.19 -1.34 7.34
N ILE A 64 -3.06 -0.25 6.59
CA ILE A 64 -1.79 0.23 6.03
C ILE A 64 -1.60 1.71 6.32
N ASP A 65 -0.34 2.10 6.51
CA ASP A 65 0.05 3.51 6.66
C ASP A 65 0.34 4.14 5.30
N THR A 66 1.19 3.47 4.52
CA THR A 66 1.72 3.97 3.26
C THR A 66 1.81 2.86 2.21
N LEU A 67 1.45 3.20 0.98
CA LEU A 67 1.74 2.43 -0.23
C LEU A 67 2.67 3.25 -1.11
N PHE A 68 3.88 2.73 -1.34
CA PHE A 68 4.86 3.27 -2.28
C PHE A 68 4.62 2.62 -3.65
N ASN A 69 4.19 3.41 -4.63
CA ASN A 69 4.01 2.94 -5.99
C ASN A 69 5.26 3.33 -6.81
N ILE A 70 6.15 2.35 -7.00
CA ILE A 70 7.38 2.49 -7.80
C ILE A 70 7.26 1.79 -9.14
N ALA A 71 6.03 1.51 -9.59
CA ALA A 71 5.79 1.03 -10.94
C ALA A 71 6.33 2.04 -11.96
N ALA A 72 6.66 1.58 -13.15
CA ALA A 72 7.08 2.43 -14.26
C ALA A 72 6.34 2.03 -15.53
N ASN A 73 6.05 2.98 -16.41
CA ASN A 73 5.49 2.60 -17.70
C ASN A 73 6.54 1.86 -18.53
N SER A 74 6.08 0.89 -19.34
CA SER A 74 6.93 0.09 -20.22
C SER A 74 8.07 -0.67 -19.53
N SER A 75 7.99 -0.86 -18.21
CA SER A 75 9.00 -1.63 -17.48
C SER A 75 8.80 -3.13 -17.63
N SER A 76 9.92 -3.84 -17.70
CA SER A 76 10.04 -5.29 -17.72
C SER A 76 10.76 -5.78 -16.47
N CYS A 77 10.62 -7.08 -16.17
CA CYS A 77 11.33 -7.71 -15.06
C CYS A 77 12.86 -7.63 -15.21
N TYR A 78 13.35 -7.43 -16.44
CA TYR A 78 14.79 -7.35 -16.73
C TYR A 78 15.41 -5.98 -16.44
N ASP A 79 14.60 -4.92 -16.30
CA ASP A 79 15.13 -3.55 -16.12
C ASP A 79 15.85 -3.37 -14.77
N GLY A 80 15.55 -4.23 -13.79
CA GLY A 80 16.22 -4.28 -12.49
C GLY A 80 17.34 -5.31 -12.40
N MET A 81 17.63 -6.05 -13.48
CA MET A 81 18.66 -7.08 -13.47
C MET A 81 20.05 -6.42 -13.58
N PRO A 82 21.06 -6.88 -12.82
CA PRO A 82 22.41 -6.34 -12.94
C PRO A 82 22.92 -6.50 -14.38
N SER A 83 23.35 -5.41 -15.01
CA SER A 83 24.15 -5.50 -16.22
C SER A 83 25.56 -5.93 -15.86
N SER A 84 26.11 -6.88 -16.63
CA SER A 84 27.48 -7.38 -16.50
C SER A 84 28.53 -6.28 -16.54
#